data_AF-A3W6A7-F1
#
_entry.id   AF-A3W6A7-F1
#
_cell.length_a   1.000
_cell.length_b   1.000
_cell.length_c   1.000
_cell.angle_alpha   90.00
_cell.angle_beta   90.00
_cell.angle_gamma   90.00
#
_symmetry.space_group_name_H-M   'P 1'
#
loop_
_entity.id
_entity.type
_entity.pdbx_description
1 polymer ?
#
loop_
_entity_poly.entity_id
_entity_poly.type
_entity_poly.pdbx_seq_one_letter_code
_entity_poly.pdbx_strand_id
1 'polypeptide(L)' 'MRGTDDKSGSLFSYVDLEDRIPTKHPLRNIRRVVNDALASLDAEFEALYTDFGRP' A
#
# COMPACT_ATOMS: atom_id res chain seq x y z
N MET A 1 -2.94 -0.70 7.60
CA MET A 1 -3.32 -0.96 6.21
C MET A 1 -3.75 0.37 5.61
N ARG A 2 -3.14 0.81 4.50
CA ARG A 2 -3.65 1.98 3.75
C ARG A 2 -5.14 1.73 3.54
N GLY A 3 -5.98 2.74 3.78
CA GLY A 3 -7.41 2.67 3.45
C GLY A 3 -7.61 2.08 2.05
N THR A 4 -8.80 1.53 1.78
CA THR A 4 -9.19 0.99 0.47
C THR A 4 -8.43 1.73 -0.62
N ASP A 5 -7.61 0.98 -1.40
CA ASP A 5 -6.73 1.53 -2.44
C ASP A 5 -7.64 2.09 -3.53
N ASP A 6 -8.28 3.21 -3.21
CA ASP A 6 -9.33 3.83 -3.96
C ASP A 6 -8.60 4.49 -5.11
N LYS A 7 -8.73 3.80 -6.25
CA LYS A 7 -8.18 4.16 -7.54
C LYS A 7 -8.53 5.61 -7.82
N SER A 8 -7.61 6.51 -7.49
CA SER A 8 -7.72 7.92 -7.76
C SER A 8 -7.53 8.10 -9.27
N GLY A 9 -8.63 7.94 -10.00
CA GLY A 9 -8.69 8.07 -11.44
C GLY A 9 -8.40 9.51 -11.84
N SER A 10 -7.32 9.67 -12.62
CA SER A 10 -7.11 10.71 -13.62
C SER A 10 -7.32 12.17 -13.16
N LEU A 11 -6.49 12.64 -12.22
CA LEU A 11 -5.84 13.93 -12.41
C LEU A 11 -4.33 13.63 -12.44
N PHE A 12 -3.68 13.99 -13.54
CA PHE A 12 -2.29 13.65 -13.90
C PHE A 12 -2.11 12.22 -14.43
N SER A 13 -1.20 12.07 -15.41
CA SER A 13 -0.88 10.82 -16.14
C SER A 13 -0.21 9.77 -15.23
N TYR A 14 -0.91 9.33 -14.20
CA TYR A 14 -0.55 8.16 -13.44
C TYR A 14 -1.15 6.95 -14.14
N VAL A 15 -0.31 6.24 -14.90
CA VAL A 15 -0.58 4.82 -15.17
C VAL A 15 -0.71 4.13 -13.82
N ASP A 16 -1.80 3.39 -13.63
CA ASP A 16 -2.06 2.60 -12.43
C ASP A 16 -0.80 1.82 -12.06
N LEU A 17 -0.39 1.88 -10.79
CA LEU A 17 0.85 1.22 -10.34
C LEU A 17 0.80 -0.30 -10.61
N GLU A 18 -0.40 -0.88 -10.57
CA GLU A 18 -0.63 -2.27 -10.96
C GLU A 18 -0.41 -2.53 -12.45
N ASP A 19 -0.74 -1.57 -13.29
CA ASP A 19 -0.57 -1.70 -14.74
C ASP A 19 0.89 -1.44 -15.17
N ARG A 20 1.69 -0.78 -14.32
CA ARG A 20 3.12 -0.53 -14.58
C ARG A 20 4.00 -1.77 -14.43
N ILE A 21 3.60 -2.71 -13.60
CA ILE A 21 4.38 -3.92 -13.32
C ILE A 21 3.72 -5.10 -14.04
N PRO A 22 4.44 -5.90 -14.85
CA PRO A 22 3.86 -7.10 -15.46
C PRO A 22 3.43 -8.16 -14.43
N THR A 23 2.35 -8.90 -14.71
CA THR A 23 1.76 -9.89 -13.77
C THR A 23 2.74 -10.93 -13.26
N LYS A 24 3.68 -11.35 -14.12
CA LYS A 24 4.73 -12.33 -13.80
C LYS A 24 6.02 -11.72 -13.27
N HIS A 25 6.04 -10.43 -12.94
CA HIS A 25 7.25 -9.75 -12.52
C HIS A 25 7.66 -10.14 -11.09
N PRO A 26 8.94 -10.45 -10.81
CA PRO A 26 9.40 -10.89 -9.48
C PRO A 26 9.10 -9.90 -8.34
N LEU A 27 9.05 -8.59 -8.62
CA LEU A 27 8.71 -7.56 -7.62
C LEU A 27 7.31 -7.75 -7.00
N ARG A 28 6.39 -8.43 -7.68
CA ARG A 28 5.07 -8.72 -7.10
C ARG A 28 5.14 -9.63 -5.88
N ASN A 29 6.11 -10.53 -5.83
CA ASN A 29 6.33 -11.37 -4.64
C ASN A 29 6.80 -10.52 -3.46
N ILE A 30 7.69 -9.56 -3.70
CA ILE A 30 8.17 -8.64 -2.67
C ILE A 30 7.01 -7.80 -2.13
N ARG A 31 6.15 -7.28 -3.01
CA ARG A 31 4.95 -6.52 -2.59
C ARG A 31 4.06 -7.32 -1.64
N ARG A 32 3.83 -8.61 -1.92
CA ARG A 32 3.05 -9.48 -1.02
C ARG A 32 3.69 -9.59 0.35
N VAL A 33 4.98 -9.92 0.41
CA VAL A 33 5.71 -10.07 1.68
C VAL A 33 5.69 -8.77 2.50
N VAL A 34 5.91 -7.63 1.86
CA VAL A 34 5.87 -6.33 2.53
C VAL A 34 4.46 -6.01 3.04
N ASN A 35 3.43 -6.28 2.25
CA ASN A 35 2.04 -6.06 2.68
C ASN A 35 1.68 -6.92 3.89
N ASP A 36 2.09 -8.20 3.91
CA ASP A 36 1.84 -9.09 5.04
C ASP A 36 2.57 -8.59 6.30
N ALA A 37 3.82 -8.14 6.17
CA ALA A 37 4.59 -7.57 7.27
C ALA A 37 3.92 -6.28 7.80
N LEU A 38 3.53 -5.36 6.92
CA LEU A 38 2.86 -4.12 7.29
C LEU A 38 1.48 -4.36 7.92
N ALA A 39 0.76 -5.40 7.50
CA ALA A 39 -0.49 -5.81 8.12
C ALA A 39 -0.27 -6.27 9.57
N SER A 40 0.81 -7.01 9.83
CA SER A 40 1.13 -7.48 11.18
C SER A 40 1.47 -6.34 12.14
N LEU A 41 2.07 -5.26 11.63
CA LEU A 41 2.46 -4.07 12.40
C LEU A 41 1.31 -3.06 12.57
N ASP A 42 0.13 -3.33 12.01
CA ASP A 42 -0.94 -2.35 11.95
C ASP A 42 -1.41 -1.93 13.34
N ALA A 43 -1.62 -2.85 14.27
CA ALA A 43 -2.05 -2.49 15.63
C ALA A 43 -1.02 -1.60 16.35
N GLU A 44 0.28 -1.87 16.16
CA GLU A 44 1.37 -1.10 16.75
C GLU A 44 1.42 0.32 16.21
N PHE A 45 1.25 0.48 14.89
CA PHE A 45 1.19 1.81 14.28
C PHE A 45 -0.09 2.57 14.66
N GLU A 46 -1.23 1.91 14.86
CA GLU A 46 -2.44 2.60 15.35
C GLU A 46 -2.18 3.20 16.74
N ALA A 47 -1.61 2.40 17.64
CA ALA A 47 -1.27 2.86 18.99
C ALA A 47 -0.21 3.99 18.99
N LEU A 48 0.82 3.88 18.13
CA LEU A 48 1.90 4.86 18.08
C LEU A 48 1.46 6.23 17.54
N TYR A 49 0.50 6.23 16.61
CA TYR A 49 0.03 7.45 15.94
C TYR A 49 -1.32 7.95 16.44
N THR A 50 -1.83 7.46 17.58
CA THR A 50 -3.16 7.81 18.09
C THR A 50 -3.35 9.32 18.31
N ASP A 51 -2.32 10.04 18.80
CA ASP A 51 -2.43 11.45 19.21
C ASP A 51 -2.36 12.47 18.06
N PHE A 52 -1.70 12.12 16.95
CA PHE A 52 -1.48 13.02 15.81
C PHE A 52 -2.15 12.53 14.52
N GLY A 53 -2.71 11.32 14.54
CA GLY A 53 -3.12 10.59 13.34
C GLY A 53 -1.94 9.93 12.64
N ARG A 54 -2.24 8.89 11.85
CA ARG A 54 -1.27 8.25 10.97
C ARG A 54 -0.94 9.20 9.79
N PRO A 55 0.34 9.51 9.51
CA PRO A 55 0.74 10.38 8.42
C PRO A 55 0.42 9.82 7.03
#